data_AF-K5Y444-F1
#
_entry.id   AF-K5Y444-F1
#
_cell.length_a   1.000
_cell.length_b   1.000
_cell.length_c   1.000
_cell.angle_alpha   90.00
_cell.angle_beta   90.00
_cell.angle_gamma   90.00
#
_symmetry.space_group_name_H-M   'P 1'
#
loop_
_entity.id
_entity.type
_entity.pdbx_description
1 polymer ?
#
loop_
_entity_poly.entity_id
_entity_poly.type
_entity_poly.pdbx_seq_one_letter_code
_entity_poly.pdbx_strand_id
1 'polypeptide(L)'
;MTIPRLLLHAGGAGTIFYAYNAIQGLQIHEVMASQYGGSWQYLTIQGIHLAELTLWISLILDFYPSARVLKLIKRSLLILSLPLNIVIASIYWPLILFFPAALLQEAAGTPASDAMVDMLVYLPLHLDLAMHAVPAVALAVDFFIYEQKFGRKSTILAPLLAFAYAIFYGSWVEHCSSRNNGVFPYPFLTDNTFNGRLAIYAGAASAAPLVFWFLNGIHV
;
A
#
# COMPACT_ATOMS: atom_id res chain seq x y z
N MET A 1 4.38 -27.99 5.80
CA MET A 1 3.76 -26.83 6.49
C MET A 1 4.53 -26.60 7.78
N THR A 2 4.99 -25.38 8.07
CA THR A 2 5.73 -25.05 9.31
C THR A 2 4.98 -23.98 10.10
N ILE A 3 5.07 -24.02 11.43
CA ILE A 3 4.39 -23.05 12.31
C ILE A 3 4.77 -21.59 11.99
N PRO A 4 6.06 -21.24 11.80
CA PRO A 4 6.43 -19.85 11.48
C PRO A 4 5.80 -19.31 10.20
N ARG A 5 5.61 -20.17 9.19
CA ARG A 5 4.98 -19.80 7.91
C ARG A 5 3.51 -19.46 8.09
N LEU A 6 2.79 -20.29 8.86
CA LEU A 6 1.39 -20.03 9.21
C LEU A 6 1.25 -18.74 10.01
N LEU A 7 2.12 -18.51 10.98
CA LEU A 7 2.11 -17.29 11.79
C LEU A 7 2.37 -16.04 10.93
N LEU A 8 3.28 -16.10 9.96
CA LEU A 8 3.51 -14.99 9.04
C LEU A 8 2.26 -14.67 8.22
N HIS A 9 1.69 -15.67 7.53
CA HIS A 9 0.58 -15.43 6.62
C HIS A 9 -0.70 -15.07 7.37
N ALA A 10 -1.08 -15.81 8.41
CA ALA A 10 -2.28 -15.54 9.19
C ALA A 10 -2.11 -14.28 10.06
N GLY A 11 -0.95 -14.09 10.69
CA GLY A 11 -0.67 -12.91 11.52
C GLY A 11 -0.57 -11.64 10.68
N GLY A 12 0.10 -11.68 9.53
CA GLY A 12 0.19 -10.55 8.60
C GLY A 12 -1.19 -10.18 8.04
N ALA A 13 -1.94 -11.14 7.50
CA ALA A 13 -3.28 -10.90 6.98
C ALA A 13 -4.24 -10.40 8.07
N GLY A 14 -4.23 -11.05 9.24
CA GLY A 14 -5.08 -10.67 10.37
C GLY A 14 -4.76 -9.28 10.94
N THR A 15 -3.49 -8.89 10.98
CA THR A 15 -3.08 -7.56 11.44
C THR A 15 -3.55 -6.47 10.48
N ILE A 16 -3.41 -6.70 9.17
CA ILE A 16 -3.89 -5.78 8.14
C ILE A 16 -5.42 -5.67 8.19
N PHE A 17 -6.11 -6.81 8.27
CA PHE A 17 -7.57 -6.86 8.39
C PHE A 17 -8.05 -6.10 9.62
N TYR A 18 -7.44 -6.36 10.78
CA TYR A 18 -7.75 -5.65 12.02
C TYR A 18 -7.60 -4.15 11.86
N ALA A 19 -6.49 -3.69 11.29
CA ALA A 19 -6.23 -2.26 11.12
C ALA A 19 -7.27 -1.61 10.22
N TYR A 20 -7.58 -2.21 9.06
CA TYR A 20 -8.61 -1.70 8.15
C TYR A 20 -10.02 -1.66 8.78
N ASN A 21 -10.36 -2.57 9.68
CA ASN A 21 -11.64 -2.49 10.40
C ASN A 21 -11.60 -1.45 11.51
N ALA A 22 -10.47 -1.33 12.22
CA ALA A 22 -10.32 -0.38 13.32
C ALA A 22 -10.41 1.09 12.85
N ILE A 23 -9.99 1.42 11.61
CA ILE A 23 -10.13 2.80 11.11
C ILE A 23 -11.58 3.27 11.06
N GLN A 24 -12.57 2.37 10.94
CA GLN A 24 -13.99 2.74 10.90
C GLN A 24 -14.47 3.46 12.16
N GLY A 25 -13.78 3.26 13.29
CA GLY A 25 -14.05 3.95 14.55
C GLY A 25 -13.30 5.28 14.72
N LEU A 26 -12.52 5.72 13.73
CA LEU A 26 -11.72 6.94 13.80
C LEU A 26 -12.37 8.08 13.01
N GLN A 27 -12.09 9.33 13.41
CA GLN A 27 -12.60 10.53 12.73
C GLN A 27 -12.21 10.59 11.24
N ILE A 28 -11.05 10.05 10.89
CA ILE A 28 -10.60 10.00 9.49
C ILE A 28 -11.56 9.19 8.62
N HIS A 29 -12.26 8.18 9.16
CA HIS A 29 -13.23 7.41 8.39
C HIS A 29 -14.43 8.24 7.95
N GLU A 30 -14.93 9.14 8.78
CA GLU A 30 -16.03 10.04 8.41
C GLU A 30 -15.62 10.94 7.25
N VAL A 31 -14.39 11.48 7.30
CA VAL A 31 -13.82 12.27 6.20
C VAL A 31 -13.71 11.43 4.93
N MET A 32 -13.14 10.22 5.02
CA MET A 32 -13.03 9.31 3.87
C MET A 32 -14.40 8.96 3.28
N ALA A 33 -15.37 8.61 4.12
CA ALA A 33 -16.71 8.16 3.71
C ALA A 33 -17.54 9.29 3.09
N SER A 34 -17.28 10.55 3.47
CA SER A 34 -17.96 11.72 2.91
C SER A 34 -17.53 12.05 1.47
N GLN A 35 -16.39 11.53 1.02
CA GLN A 35 -15.81 11.82 -0.28
C GLN A 35 -16.17 10.74 -1.32
N TYR A 36 -16.33 11.13 -2.58
CA TYR A 36 -16.47 10.18 -3.68
C TYR A 36 -15.23 9.29 -3.78
N GLY A 37 -15.46 7.98 -3.90
CA GLY A 37 -14.40 6.97 -3.86
C GLY A 37 -14.11 6.45 -2.45
N GLY A 38 -14.65 7.08 -1.39
CA GLY A 38 -14.53 6.56 -0.03
C GLY A 38 -13.07 6.42 0.43
N SER A 39 -12.76 5.30 1.09
CA SER A 39 -11.38 4.89 1.40
C SER A 39 -10.58 4.43 0.17
N TRP A 40 -11.23 4.05 -0.93
CA TRP A 40 -10.57 3.50 -2.12
C TRP A 40 -9.79 4.53 -2.95
N GLN A 41 -9.93 5.82 -2.67
CA GLN A 41 -9.07 6.85 -3.27
C GLN A 41 -7.63 6.84 -2.71
N TYR A 42 -7.42 6.26 -1.51
CA TYR A 42 -6.12 6.20 -0.86
C TYR A 42 -5.30 5.01 -1.38
N LEU A 43 -4.11 5.27 -1.92
CA LEU A 43 -3.23 4.22 -2.44
C LEU A 43 -2.88 3.19 -1.36
N THR A 44 -2.69 3.62 -0.11
CA THR A 44 -2.46 2.73 1.04
C THR A 44 -3.58 1.70 1.18
N ILE A 45 -4.85 2.11 1.09
CA ILE A 45 -5.99 1.20 1.23
C ILE A 45 -6.02 0.16 0.10
N GLN A 46 -5.71 0.55 -1.13
CA GLN A 46 -5.59 -0.42 -2.22
C GLN A 46 -4.38 -1.37 -2.02
N GLY A 47 -3.25 -0.83 -1.55
CA GLY A 47 -2.03 -1.57 -1.26
C GLY A 47 -2.22 -2.63 -0.18
N ILE A 48 -2.89 -2.28 0.93
CA ILE A 48 -3.15 -3.22 2.03
C ILE A 48 -4.11 -4.33 1.60
N HIS A 49 -5.14 -4.05 0.79
CA HIS A 49 -6.05 -5.10 0.30
C HIS A 49 -5.35 -6.05 -0.67
N LEU A 50 -4.44 -5.56 -1.52
CA LEU A 50 -3.60 -6.42 -2.35
C LEU A 50 -2.66 -7.29 -1.52
N ALA A 51 -2.05 -6.74 -0.47
CA ALA A 51 -1.20 -7.48 0.45
C ALA A 51 -1.98 -8.54 1.23
N GLU A 52 -3.10 -8.15 1.81
CA GLU A 52 -4.04 -9.01 2.52
C GLU A 52 -4.50 -10.18 1.65
N LEU A 53 -4.96 -9.92 0.42
CA LEU A 53 -5.35 -10.97 -0.52
C LEU A 53 -4.19 -11.92 -0.84
N THR A 54 -2.98 -11.37 -1.03
CA THR A 54 -1.76 -12.16 -1.28
C THR A 54 -1.46 -13.09 -0.09
N LEU A 55 -1.56 -12.59 1.14
CA LEU A 55 -1.28 -13.34 2.37
C LEU A 55 -2.37 -14.38 2.67
N TRP A 56 -3.65 -14.08 2.44
CA TRP A 56 -4.72 -15.06 2.56
C TRP A 56 -4.57 -16.21 1.56
N ILE A 57 -4.24 -15.93 0.30
CA ILE A 57 -3.96 -16.98 -0.69
C ILE A 57 -2.73 -17.79 -0.28
N SER A 58 -1.71 -17.14 0.28
CA SER A 58 -0.52 -17.82 0.80
C SER A 58 -0.84 -18.76 1.96
N LEU A 59 -1.73 -18.33 2.87
CA LEU A 59 -2.24 -19.17 3.95
C LEU A 59 -3.02 -20.38 3.42
N ILE A 60 -3.89 -20.19 2.43
CA ILE A 60 -4.62 -21.31 1.79
C ILE A 60 -3.61 -22.29 1.15
N LEU A 61 -2.57 -21.78 0.49
CA LEU A 61 -1.51 -22.59 -0.11
C LEU A 61 -0.63 -23.35 0.90
N ASP A 62 -0.60 -22.95 2.17
CA ASP A 62 0.07 -23.72 3.22
C ASP A 62 -0.62 -25.05 3.50
N PHE A 63 -1.95 -25.08 3.41
CA PHE A 63 -2.78 -26.28 3.53
C PHE A 63 -2.90 -27.05 2.21
N TYR A 64 -2.91 -26.34 1.08
CA TYR A 64 -3.11 -26.92 -0.26
C TYR A 64 -1.93 -26.64 -1.20
N PRO A 65 -0.70 -27.11 -0.89
CA PRO A 65 0.51 -26.76 -1.63
C PRO A 65 0.56 -27.35 -3.05
N SER A 66 -0.36 -28.21 -3.45
CA SER A 66 -0.47 -28.75 -4.82
C SER A 66 -1.35 -27.91 -5.74
N ALA A 67 -2.07 -26.90 -5.22
CA ALA A 67 -2.99 -26.05 -5.97
C ALA A 67 -2.26 -25.09 -6.93
N ARG A 68 -1.95 -25.58 -8.15
CA ARG A 68 -1.15 -24.84 -9.16
C ARG A 68 -1.75 -23.49 -9.55
N VAL A 69 -3.08 -23.41 -9.68
CA VAL A 69 -3.79 -22.17 -10.04
C VAL A 69 -3.63 -21.13 -8.94
N LEU A 70 -3.81 -21.51 -7.67
CA LEU A 70 -3.60 -20.59 -6.54
C LEU A 70 -2.16 -20.11 -6.45
N LYS A 71 -1.17 -20.98 -6.74
CA LYS A 71 0.24 -20.55 -6.83
C LYS A 71 0.45 -19.50 -7.91
N LEU A 72 -0.15 -19.67 -9.08
CA LEU A 72 -0.05 -18.69 -10.17
C LEU A 72 -0.67 -17.36 -9.75
N ILE A 73 -1.86 -17.39 -9.15
CA ILE A 73 -2.54 -16.17 -8.66
C ILE A 73 -1.70 -15.48 -7.59
N LYS A 74 -1.24 -16.21 -6.56
CA LYS A 74 -0.37 -15.68 -5.50
C LYS A 74 0.86 -14.99 -6.08
N ARG A 75 1.55 -15.66 -7.00
CA ARG A 75 2.77 -15.13 -7.61
C ARG A 75 2.50 -13.91 -8.49
N SER A 76 1.38 -13.88 -9.21
CA SER A 76 0.98 -12.69 -9.98
C SER A 76 0.66 -11.50 -9.09
N LEU A 77 -0.08 -11.74 -7.99
CA LEU A 77 -0.35 -10.70 -6.99
C LEU A 77 0.93 -10.19 -6.35
N LEU A 78 1.83 -11.09 -5.95
CA LEU A 78 3.08 -10.74 -5.28
C LEU A 78 4.01 -9.87 -6.14
N ILE A 79 4.01 -10.04 -7.47
CA ILE A 79 4.77 -9.17 -8.40
C ILE A 79 4.33 -7.70 -8.28
N LEU A 80 3.07 -7.44 -7.94
CA LEU A 80 2.53 -6.09 -7.77
C LEU A 80 2.51 -5.66 -6.30
N SER A 81 1.94 -6.48 -5.42
CA SER A 81 1.64 -6.11 -4.03
C SER A 81 2.91 -5.85 -3.22
N LEU A 82 3.97 -6.64 -3.40
CA LEU A 82 5.24 -6.44 -2.68
C LEU A 82 5.90 -5.10 -3.01
N PRO A 83 6.27 -4.79 -4.27
CA PRO A 83 6.90 -3.52 -4.57
C PRO A 83 5.98 -2.33 -4.30
N LEU A 84 4.67 -2.45 -4.54
CA LEU A 84 3.71 -1.38 -4.23
C LEU A 84 3.73 -1.01 -2.75
N ASN A 85 3.64 -1.99 -1.85
CA ASN A 85 3.60 -1.72 -0.40
C ASN A 85 4.96 -1.21 0.12
N ILE A 86 6.08 -1.65 -0.45
CA ILE A 86 7.40 -1.08 -0.12
C ILE A 86 7.48 0.38 -0.58
N VAL A 87 7.02 0.70 -1.79
CA VAL A 87 6.98 2.09 -2.28
C VAL A 87 6.11 2.96 -1.38
N ILE A 88 4.89 2.51 -1.05
CA ILE A 88 3.98 3.21 -0.13
C ILE A 88 4.70 3.49 1.19
N ALA A 89 5.27 2.47 1.84
CA ALA A 89 6.00 2.64 3.10
C ALA A 89 7.17 3.61 2.99
N SER A 90 7.96 3.50 1.91
CA SER A 90 9.15 4.31 1.67
C SER A 90 8.85 5.77 1.38
N ILE A 91 7.65 6.09 0.89
CA ILE A 91 7.20 7.48 0.69
C ILE A 91 6.54 7.98 1.98
N TYR A 92 5.70 7.17 2.60
CA TYR A 92 4.90 7.53 3.76
C TYR A 92 5.74 7.93 4.98
N TRP A 93 6.69 7.09 5.40
CA TRP A 93 7.47 7.36 6.61
C TRP A 93 8.32 8.63 6.50
N PRO A 94 9.06 8.89 5.40
CA PRO A 94 9.73 10.18 5.22
C PRO A 94 8.77 11.37 5.21
N LEU A 95 7.58 11.24 4.59
CA LEU A 95 6.59 12.31 4.63
C LEU A 95 6.13 12.60 6.05
N ILE A 96 5.87 11.60 6.89
CA ILE A 96 5.56 11.85 8.31
C ILE A 96 6.71 12.55 9.02
N LEU A 97 7.92 12.04 8.86
CA LEU A 97 9.08 12.47 9.65
C LEU A 97 9.53 13.89 9.28
N PHE A 98 9.40 14.27 8.02
CA PHE A 98 9.97 15.53 7.50
C PHE A 98 8.92 16.52 6.99
N PHE A 99 7.74 16.04 6.58
CA PHE A 99 6.71 16.85 5.92
C PHE A 99 5.28 16.45 6.33
N PRO A 100 4.92 16.36 7.62
CA PRO A 100 3.63 15.79 8.06
C PRO A 100 2.42 16.56 7.51
N ALA A 101 2.54 17.88 7.32
CA ALA A 101 1.51 18.71 6.68
C ALA A 101 1.19 18.32 5.23
N ALA A 102 2.07 17.56 4.57
CA ALA A 102 1.81 17.02 3.24
C ALA A 102 0.71 15.95 3.26
N LEU A 103 0.49 15.27 4.39
CA LEU A 103 -0.44 14.15 4.55
C LEU A 103 -1.72 14.54 5.30
N LEU A 104 -1.63 15.44 6.28
CA LEU A 104 -2.77 15.84 7.10
C LEU A 104 -3.53 16.98 6.43
N GLN A 105 -4.78 16.72 6.06
CA GLN A 105 -5.69 17.83 5.75
C GLN A 105 -5.88 18.64 7.04
N GLU A 106 -5.65 19.95 6.99
CA GLU A 106 -5.97 20.83 8.12
C GLU A 106 -7.45 20.61 8.45
N ALA A 107 -7.74 19.97 9.59
CA ALA A 107 -9.07 20.03 10.13
C ALA A 107 -9.32 21.48 10.51
N ALA A 108 -10.37 22.05 9.93
CA ALA A 108 -10.73 23.45 10.07
C ALA A 108 -10.62 23.92 11.53
N GLY A 109 -9.52 24.61 11.87
CA GLY A 109 -9.36 25.33 13.14
C GLY A 109 -8.21 24.91 14.06
N THR A 110 -7.41 23.88 13.78
CA THR A 110 -6.20 23.58 14.60
C THR A 110 -4.93 24.19 14.00
N PRO A 111 -4.16 24.99 14.77
CA PRO A 111 -2.92 25.57 14.27
C PRO A 111 -1.86 24.47 14.01
N ALA A 112 -1.17 24.58 12.87
CA ALA A 112 -0.17 23.63 12.36
C ALA A 112 1.04 23.35 13.28
N SER A 113 1.13 23.97 14.45
CA SER A 113 2.28 23.88 15.37
C SER A 113 2.46 22.51 16.01
N ASP A 114 1.45 21.63 15.97
CA ASP A 114 1.47 20.30 16.59
C ASP A 114 1.08 19.17 15.63
N ALA A 115 1.49 19.26 14.35
CA ALA A 115 1.14 18.28 13.31
C ALA A 115 1.43 16.81 13.68
N MET A 116 2.46 16.52 14.49
CA MET A 116 2.74 15.16 14.99
C MET A 116 1.73 14.69 16.04
N VAL A 117 1.27 15.59 16.92
CA VAL A 117 0.24 15.27 17.93
C VAL A 117 -1.10 15.08 17.22
N ASP A 118 -1.42 15.95 16.27
CA ASP A 118 -2.62 15.82 15.43
C ASP A 118 -2.60 14.51 14.64
N MET A 119 -1.45 14.10 14.09
CA MET A 119 -1.34 12.81 13.40
C MET A 119 -1.66 11.61 14.30
N LEU A 120 -1.15 11.60 15.53
CA LEU A 120 -1.44 10.54 16.50
C LEU A 120 -2.91 10.55 16.94
N VAL A 121 -3.58 11.70 16.86
CA VAL A 121 -5.03 11.82 17.05
C VAL A 121 -5.81 11.24 15.86
N TYR A 122 -5.33 11.40 14.62
CA TYR A 122 -5.98 10.87 13.41
C TYR A 122 -5.74 9.37 13.18
N LEU A 123 -4.54 8.86 13.46
CA LEU A 123 -4.18 7.46 13.27
C LEU A 123 -3.21 6.99 14.37
N PRO A 124 -3.69 6.21 15.35
CA PRO A 124 -2.83 5.63 16.38
C PRO A 124 -1.66 4.82 15.80
N LEU A 125 -0.46 4.98 16.37
CA LEU A 125 0.78 4.37 15.86
C LEU A 125 0.68 2.87 15.54
N HIS A 126 -0.04 2.10 16.34
CA HIS A 126 -0.19 0.66 16.11
C HIS A 126 -1.02 0.35 14.84
N LEU A 127 -2.03 1.16 14.54
CA LEU A 127 -2.81 1.05 13.29
C LEU A 127 -1.98 1.56 12.11
N ASP A 128 -1.20 2.62 12.33
CA ASP A 128 -0.30 3.16 11.34
C ASP A 128 0.76 2.14 10.89
N LEU A 129 1.47 1.53 11.85
CA LEU A 129 2.40 0.43 11.59
C LEU A 129 1.72 -0.74 10.88
N ALA A 130 0.50 -1.10 11.28
CA ALA A 130 -0.26 -2.19 10.67
C ALA A 130 -0.69 -1.90 9.23
N MET A 131 -0.88 -0.63 8.86
CA MET A 131 -1.27 -0.22 7.51
C MET A 131 -0.08 0.09 6.59
N HIS A 132 1.02 0.63 7.12
CA HIS A 132 2.13 1.13 6.31
C HIS A 132 3.40 0.28 6.42
N ALA A 133 3.64 -0.42 7.54
CA ALA A 133 4.85 -1.24 7.71
C ALA A 133 4.58 -2.74 7.52
N VAL A 134 3.54 -3.28 8.18
CA VAL A 134 3.24 -4.73 8.16
C VAL A 134 3.04 -5.29 6.75
N PRO A 135 2.31 -4.65 5.81
CA PRO A 135 2.16 -5.17 4.45
C PRO A 135 3.49 -5.35 3.73
N ALA A 136 4.37 -4.35 3.81
CA ALA A 136 5.69 -4.38 3.18
C ALA A 136 6.57 -5.47 3.81
N VAL A 137 6.64 -5.52 5.14
CA VAL A 137 7.47 -6.47 5.87
C VAL A 137 6.98 -7.90 5.69
N ALA A 138 5.68 -8.16 5.85
CA ALA A 138 5.13 -9.51 5.75
C ALA A 138 5.31 -10.10 4.35
N LEU A 139 5.05 -9.31 3.30
CA LEU A 139 5.28 -9.73 1.91
C LEU A 139 6.77 -9.91 1.60
N ALA A 140 7.65 -9.08 2.16
CA ALA A 140 9.10 -9.24 1.96
C ALA A 140 9.61 -10.53 2.62
N VAL A 141 9.15 -10.84 3.83
CA VAL A 141 9.51 -12.11 4.51
C VAL A 141 8.93 -13.30 3.75
N ASP A 142 7.67 -13.26 3.29
CA ASP A 142 7.11 -14.34 2.46
C ASP A 142 7.93 -14.52 1.18
N PHE A 143 8.28 -13.42 0.51
CA PHE A 143 9.11 -13.46 -0.69
C PHE A 143 10.48 -14.11 -0.43
N PHE A 144 11.24 -13.63 0.55
CA PHE A 144 12.61 -14.11 0.79
C PHE A 144 12.68 -15.50 1.41
N ILE A 145 11.75 -15.86 2.29
CA ILE A 145 11.85 -17.10 3.07
C ILE A 145 11.01 -18.23 2.46
N TYR A 146 9.86 -17.93 1.86
CA TYR A 146 8.86 -18.94 1.49
C TYR A 146 8.53 -18.99 0.00
N GLU A 147 8.99 -18.04 -0.81
CA GLU A 147 8.80 -18.01 -2.25
C GLU A 147 10.10 -18.34 -3.02
N GLN A 148 9.93 -18.85 -4.24
CA GLN A 148 11.05 -19.06 -5.15
C GLN A 148 11.31 -17.81 -5.98
N LYS A 149 12.59 -17.47 -6.20
CA LYS A 149 13.03 -16.38 -7.07
C LYS A 149 12.20 -16.30 -8.35
N PHE A 150 11.82 -15.09 -8.76
CA PHE A 150 11.11 -14.89 -10.01
C PHE A 150 12.05 -15.05 -11.20
N GLY A 151 11.61 -15.84 -12.18
CA GLY A 151 12.34 -16.05 -13.42
C GLY A 151 12.35 -14.81 -14.33
N ARG A 152 13.11 -14.92 -15.43
CA ARG A 152 13.30 -13.85 -16.42
C ARG A 152 12.00 -13.27 -16.97
N LYS A 153 11.00 -14.12 -17.27
CA LYS A 153 9.70 -13.67 -17.82
C LYS A 153 8.98 -12.71 -16.87
N SER A 154 8.84 -13.08 -15.59
CA SER A 154 8.22 -12.22 -14.57
C SER A 154 9.02 -10.93 -14.35
N THR A 155 10.35 -11.01 -14.39
CA THR A 155 11.24 -9.84 -14.26
C THR A 155 11.02 -8.81 -15.37
N ILE A 156 10.78 -9.27 -16.60
CA ILE A 156 10.49 -8.40 -17.74
C ILE A 156 9.07 -7.82 -17.68
N LEU A 157 8.10 -8.58 -17.14
CA LEU A 157 6.70 -8.16 -17.05
C LEU A 157 6.39 -7.26 -15.84
N ALA A 158 7.21 -7.28 -14.79
CA ALA A 158 6.98 -6.49 -13.58
C ALA A 158 6.79 -4.97 -13.85
N PRO A 159 7.62 -4.31 -14.70
CA PRO A 159 7.38 -2.91 -15.04
C PRO A 159 6.03 -2.67 -15.72
N LEU A 160 5.62 -3.56 -16.63
CA LEU A 160 4.33 -3.42 -17.31
C LEU A 160 3.18 -3.40 -16.30
N LEU A 161 3.20 -4.30 -15.32
CA LEU A 161 2.19 -4.34 -14.26
C LEU A 161 2.24 -3.10 -13.36
N ALA A 162 3.44 -2.65 -12.98
CA ALA A 162 3.62 -1.46 -12.16
C ALA A 162 3.08 -0.20 -12.86
N PHE A 163 3.45 0.03 -14.13
CA PHE A 163 2.96 1.17 -14.89
C PHE A 163 1.47 1.08 -15.21
N ALA A 164 0.95 -0.12 -15.53
CA ALA A 164 -0.49 -0.31 -15.73
C ALA A 164 -1.28 0.04 -14.46
N TYR A 165 -0.80 -0.41 -13.29
CA TYR A 165 -1.43 -0.09 -12.02
C TYR A 165 -1.31 1.40 -11.66
N ALA A 166 -0.16 2.03 -11.96
CA ALA A 166 0.01 3.47 -11.76
C ALA A 166 -0.93 4.31 -12.64
N ILE A 167 -1.13 3.91 -13.90
CA ILE A 167 -2.12 4.54 -14.80
C ILE A 167 -3.53 4.36 -14.23
N PHE A 168 -3.88 3.14 -13.81
CA PHE A 168 -5.16 2.85 -13.17
C PHE A 168 -5.39 3.74 -11.93
N TYR A 169 -4.46 3.72 -10.97
CA TYR A 169 -4.59 4.49 -9.74
C TYR A 169 -4.61 5.99 -9.99
N GLY A 170 -3.67 6.50 -10.82
CA GLY A 170 -3.62 7.91 -11.19
C GLY A 170 -4.93 8.36 -11.84
N SER A 171 -5.47 7.59 -12.77
CA SER A 171 -6.76 7.92 -13.41
C SER A 171 -7.91 7.87 -12.41
N TRP A 172 -7.90 6.89 -11.50
CA TRP A 172 -8.92 6.75 -10.46
C TRP A 172 -8.90 7.91 -9.46
N VAL A 173 -7.73 8.30 -8.95
CA VAL A 173 -7.63 9.36 -7.94
C VAL A 173 -7.92 10.74 -8.54
N GLU A 174 -7.54 11.00 -9.79
CA GLU A 174 -7.92 12.21 -10.52
C GLU A 174 -9.44 12.26 -10.73
N HIS A 175 -10.06 11.13 -11.10
CA HIS A 175 -11.51 11.02 -11.22
C HIS A 175 -12.20 11.27 -9.88
N CYS A 176 -11.72 10.68 -8.78
CA CYS A 176 -12.23 10.96 -7.44
C CYS A 176 -12.15 12.46 -7.09
N SER A 177 -11.00 13.08 -7.33
CA SER A 177 -10.81 14.51 -7.09
C SER A 177 -11.76 15.38 -7.91
N SER A 178 -12.02 15.04 -9.17
CA SER A 178 -12.99 15.75 -10.01
C SER A 178 -14.41 15.72 -9.44
N ARG A 179 -14.73 14.70 -8.62
CA ARG A 179 -16.02 14.52 -7.93
C ARG A 179 -16.01 15.09 -6.51
N ASN A 180 -14.84 15.45 -6.00
CA ASN A 180 -14.60 16.01 -4.66
C ASN A 180 -14.17 17.48 -4.73
N ASN A 181 -14.63 18.24 -5.73
CA ASN A 181 -14.30 19.66 -5.92
C ASN A 181 -12.79 19.97 -6.00
N GLY A 182 -12.00 19.05 -6.56
CA GLY A 182 -10.54 19.19 -6.69
C GLY A 182 -9.74 18.71 -5.48
N VAL A 183 -10.41 18.23 -4.43
CA VAL A 183 -9.75 17.70 -3.23
C VAL A 183 -9.26 16.27 -3.47
N PHE A 184 -7.97 16.06 -3.23
CA PHE A 184 -7.33 14.75 -3.27
C PHE A 184 -7.25 14.13 -1.86
N PRO A 185 -6.94 12.82 -1.76
CA PRO A 185 -6.79 12.14 -0.46
C PRO A 185 -5.71 12.76 0.44
N TYR A 186 -4.73 13.44 -0.16
CA TYR A 186 -3.62 14.07 0.54
C TYR A 186 -3.39 15.51 0.04
N PRO A 187 -3.06 16.45 0.94
CA PRO A 187 -2.70 17.84 0.59
C PRO A 187 -1.63 17.94 -0.49
N PHE A 188 -0.57 17.13 -0.43
CA PHE A 188 0.50 17.18 -1.43
C PHE A 188 0.03 16.88 -2.87
N LEU A 189 -1.12 16.21 -3.05
CA LEU A 189 -1.74 16.05 -4.36
C LEU A 189 -2.67 17.23 -4.67
N THR A 190 -3.46 17.67 -3.69
CA THR A 190 -4.40 18.80 -3.82
C THR A 190 -3.69 20.09 -4.22
N ASP A 191 -2.57 20.39 -3.57
CA ASP A 191 -1.84 21.65 -3.71
C ASP A 191 -0.88 21.65 -4.91
N ASN A 192 -0.77 20.52 -5.61
CA ASN A 192 0.06 20.39 -6.80
C ASN A 192 -0.74 20.60 -8.08
N THR A 193 -0.10 21.20 -9.08
CA THR A 193 -0.63 21.22 -10.44
C THR A 193 -0.75 19.80 -11.01
N PHE A 194 -1.57 19.62 -12.05
CA PHE A 194 -1.67 18.34 -12.75
C PHE A 194 -0.30 17.81 -13.21
N ASN A 195 0.56 18.67 -13.75
CA ASN A 195 1.92 18.28 -14.17
C ASN A 195 2.79 17.83 -12.98
N GLY A 196 2.66 18.49 -11.83
CA GLY A 196 3.32 18.07 -10.59
C GLY A 196 2.85 16.68 -10.13
N ARG A 197 1.53 16.44 -10.17
CA ARG A 197 0.96 15.12 -9.85
C ARG A 197 1.41 14.03 -10.83
N LEU A 198 1.46 14.32 -12.13
CA LEU A 198 2.01 13.39 -13.11
C LEU A 198 3.46 13.02 -12.81
N ALA A 199 4.28 13.99 -12.39
CA ALA A 199 5.67 13.73 -11.98
C ALA A 199 5.73 12.82 -10.74
N ILE A 200 4.86 13.06 -9.75
CA ILE A 200 4.73 12.21 -8.55
C ILE A 200 4.33 10.77 -8.95
N TYR A 201 3.28 10.62 -9.77
CA TYR A 201 2.81 9.31 -10.22
C TYR A 201 3.90 8.57 -11.00
N ALA A 202 4.60 9.26 -11.91
CA ALA A 202 5.70 8.69 -12.69
C ALA A 202 6.89 8.27 -11.80
N GLY A 203 7.23 9.10 -10.80
CA GLY A 203 8.27 8.79 -9.81
C GLY A 203 7.96 7.54 -9.01
N ALA A 204 6.76 7.47 -8.41
CA ALA A 204 6.31 6.30 -7.67
C ALA A 204 6.19 5.05 -8.55
N ALA A 205 5.66 5.19 -9.77
CA ALA A 205 5.54 4.11 -10.74
C ALA A 205 6.89 3.52 -11.15
N SER A 206 7.93 4.37 -11.24
CA SER A 206 9.30 3.95 -11.57
C SER A 206 10.00 3.28 -10.39
N ALA A 207 9.67 3.67 -9.15
CA ALA A 207 10.23 3.05 -7.96
C ALA A 207 9.81 1.57 -7.80
N ALA A 208 8.56 1.23 -8.14
CA ALA A 208 8.05 -0.13 -8.00
C ALA A 208 8.85 -1.22 -8.76
N PRO A 209 9.15 -1.09 -10.08
CA PRO A 209 9.97 -2.07 -10.78
C PRO A 209 11.41 -2.08 -10.29
N LEU A 210 11.98 -0.93 -9.87
CA LEU A 210 13.33 -0.88 -9.29
C LEU A 210 13.41 -1.68 -7.99
N VAL A 211 12.42 -1.50 -7.09
CA VAL A 211 12.28 -2.29 -5.87
C VAL A 211 12.16 -3.76 -6.21
N PHE A 212 11.25 -4.14 -7.12
CA PHE A 212 11.08 -5.53 -7.51
C PHE A 212 12.37 -6.15 -8.06
N TRP A 213 13.07 -5.46 -8.96
CA TRP A 213 14.32 -5.95 -9.54
C TRP A 213 15.43 -6.07 -8.50
N PHE A 214 15.54 -5.10 -7.59
CA PHE A 214 16.51 -5.16 -6.49
C PHE A 214 16.25 -6.38 -5.61
N LEU A 215 15.02 -6.53 -5.11
CA LEU A 215 14.64 -7.64 -4.23
C LEU A 215 14.84 -8.99 -4.93
N ASN A 216 14.38 -9.13 -6.17
CA ASN A 216 14.56 -10.37 -6.93
C ASN A 216 16.03 -10.62 -7.29
N GLY A 217 16.83 -9.58 -7.44
CA GLY A 217 18.27 -9.67 -7.67
C GLY A 217 19.00 -10.31 -6.50
N ILE A 218 18.70 -9.88 -5.27
CA ILE A 218 19.31 -10.37 -4.03
C ILE A 218 18.64 -11.63 -3.46
N HIS A 219 17.51 -12.07 -4.02
CA HIS A 219 16.84 -13.32 -3.66
C HIS A 219 17.70 -14.51 -4.10
N VAL A 220 18.01 -15.40 -3.14
CA VAL A 220 18.90 -16.57 -3.30
C VAL A 220 18.09 -17.86 -3.36
#